data_AF-A0A1F8P537-F1
#
_entry.id   AF-A0A1F8P537-F1
#
_cell.length_a   1.000
_cell.length_b   1.000
_cell.length_c   1.000
_cell.angle_alpha   90.00
_cell.angle_beta   90.00
_cell.angle_gamma   90.00
#
_symmetry.space_group_name_H-M   'P 1'
#
loop_
_entity.id
_entity.type
_entity.pdbx_description
1 polymer ?
#
loop_
_entity_poly.entity_id
_entity_poly.type
_entity_poly.pdbx_seq_one_letter_code
_entity_poly.pdbx_strand_id
1 'polypeptide(L)'
;MKQKNYIVVFITTKNADEAQKIAKALVKRRQAACVNIVPEVNSHFWWKDKLDATKESLLIVKTKESLLPEVIKSVKKIHSYTIPEIIALPIVGRLNVGKDVVLEMTQIGKECHAACAIRQQVGDCIMPREGIFARVIRGGRVKAGDTIKTTVKKK
;
A
#
# COMPACT_ATOMS: atom_id res chain seq x y z
N MET A 1 11.15 11.48 18.35
CA MET A 1 11.18 10.53 17.21
C MET A 1 10.22 11.03 16.13
N LYS A 2 10.68 11.28 14.89
CA LYS A 2 9.81 11.76 13.78
C LYS A 2 8.69 10.74 13.51
N GLN A 3 7.45 11.20 13.37
CA GLN A 3 6.30 10.34 13.04
C GLN A 3 6.60 9.56 11.75
N LYS A 4 6.60 8.22 11.83
CA LYS A 4 6.68 7.36 10.64
C LYS A 4 5.31 7.35 9.98
N ASN A 5 5.13 8.16 8.96
CA ASN A 5 3.92 8.15 8.14
C ASN A 5 4.03 7.09 7.05
N TYR A 6 2.91 6.44 6.76
CA TYR A 6 2.77 5.51 5.65
C TYR A 6 1.92 6.14 4.56
N ILE A 7 2.24 5.77 3.32
CA ILE A 7 1.59 6.29 2.13
C ILE A 7 1.21 5.14 1.19
N VAL A 8 0.19 5.39 0.40
CA VAL A 8 -0.13 4.62 -0.80
C VAL A 8 0.37 5.41 -1.99
N VAL A 9 1.11 4.79 -2.90
CA VAL A 9 1.56 5.40 -4.15
C VAL A 9 0.89 4.70 -5.33
N PHE A 10 0.20 5.48 -6.15
CA PHE A 10 -0.32 5.04 -7.44
C PHE A 10 0.70 5.32 -8.54
N ILE A 11 0.91 4.32 -9.40
CA ILE A 11 1.80 4.40 -10.56
C ILE A 11 1.12 3.69 -11.71
N THR A 12 0.85 4.38 -12.82
CA THR A 12 0.43 3.73 -14.07
C THR A 12 1.65 3.27 -14.85
N THR A 13 1.50 2.22 -15.66
CA THR A 13 2.56 1.62 -16.49
C THR A 13 1.98 1.18 -17.82
N LYS A 14 2.83 1.07 -18.84
CA LYS A 14 2.42 0.70 -20.19
C LYS A 14 1.66 -0.64 -20.25
N ASN A 15 2.08 -1.62 -19.43
CA ASN A 15 1.47 -2.95 -19.41
C ASN A 15 1.82 -3.73 -18.14
N ALA A 16 1.21 -4.92 -18.01
CA ALA A 16 1.40 -5.80 -16.86
C ALA A 16 2.85 -6.26 -16.66
N ASP A 17 3.63 -6.44 -17.73
CA ASP A 17 5.04 -6.86 -17.64
C ASP A 17 5.91 -5.76 -17.01
N GLU A 18 5.71 -4.51 -17.42
CA GLU A 18 6.37 -3.35 -16.83
C GLU A 18 5.96 -3.18 -15.37
N ALA A 19 4.67 -3.28 -15.06
CA ALA A 19 4.17 -3.28 -13.69
C ALA A 19 4.86 -4.37 -12.86
N GLN A 20 4.96 -5.59 -13.38
CA GLN A 20 5.57 -6.71 -12.67
C GLN A 20 7.06 -6.49 -12.40
N LYS A 21 7.80 -5.90 -13.34
CA LYS A 21 9.22 -5.53 -13.19
C LYS A 21 9.39 -4.48 -12.10
N ILE A 22 8.60 -3.41 -12.13
CA ILE A 22 8.65 -2.33 -11.14
C ILE A 22 8.27 -2.86 -9.75
N ALA A 23 7.17 -3.60 -9.63
CA ALA A 23 6.72 -4.19 -8.37
C ALA A 23 7.81 -5.06 -7.72
N LYS A 24 8.41 -5.98 -8.49
CA LYS A 24 9.50 -6.84 -8.01
C LYS A 24 10.71 -6.02 -7.59
N ALA A 25 11.09 -5.00 -8.35
CA ALA A 25 12.23 -4.16 -8.02
C ALA A 25 12.03 -3.39 -6.71
N LEU A 26 10.86 -2.77 -6.51
CA LEU A 26 10.54 -1.99 -5.31
C LEU A 26 10.53 -2.86 -4.05
N VAL A 27 9.93 -4.05 -4.13
CA VAL A 27 9.88 -4.99 -2.99
C VAL A 27 11.26 -5.57 -2.69
N LYS A 28 12.01 -6.05 -3.70
CA LYS A 28 13.36 -6.60 -3.51
C LYS A 28 14.34 -5.59 -2.89
N ARG A 29 14.22 -4.31 -3.27
CA ARG A 29 15.03 -3.21 -2.71
C ARG A 29 14.53 -2.71 -1.35
N ARG A 30 13.49 -3.33 -0.77
CA ARG A 30 12.82 -2.90 0.47
C ARG A 30 12.34 -1.44 0.43
N GLN A 31 12.06 -0.93 -0.76
CA GLN A 31 11.53 0.42 -0.99
C GLN A 31 10.00 0.45 -0.90
N ALA A 32 9.35 -0.69 -1.04
CA ALA A 32 7.94 -0.89 -0.77
C ALA A 32 7.77 -2.15 0.08
N ALA A 33 6.74 -2.15 0.93
CA ALA A 33 6.41 -3.34 1.72
C ALA A 33 5.59 -4.34 0.92
N CYS A 34 4.64 -3.85 0.13
CA CYS A 34 3.92 -4.63 -0.86
C CYS A 34 3.45 -3.75 -2.01
N VAL A 35 3.09 -4.39 -3.13
CA VAL A 35 2.59 -3.74 -4.34
C VAL A 35 1.47 -4.61 -4.90
N ASN A 36 0.29 -4.02 -5.11
CA ASN A 36 -0.78 -4.69 -5.87
C ASN A 36 -0.72 -4.20 -7.32
N ILE A 37 -1.04 -5.08 -8.26
CA ILE A 37 -1.13 -4.75 -9.69
C ILE A 37 -2.61 -4.92 -10.08
N VAL A 38 -3.20 -3.87 -10.63
CA VAL A 38 -4.50 -3.92 -11.29
C VAL A 38 -4.23 -3.90 -12.80
N PRO A 39 -4.41 -5.04 -13.50
CA PRO A 39 -4.18 -5.10 -14.93
C PRO A 39 -5.32 -4.39 -15.69
N GLU A 40 -5.02 -3.97 -16.92
CA GLU A 40 -6.00 -3.49 -17.91
C GLU A 40 -6.88 -2.31 -17.47
N VAL A 41 -6.26 -1.24 -16.97
CA VAL A 41 -6.96 0.04 -16.74
C VAL A 41 -6.96 0.86 -18.03
N ASN A 42 -8.03 1.62 -18.28
CA ASN A 42 -8.09 2.57 -19.39
C ASN A 42 -7.80 3.99 -18.86
N SER A 43 -6.72 4.58 -19.34
CA SER A 43 -6.33 5.96 -19.02
C SER A 43 -6.75 6.87 -20.16
N HIS A 44 -7.65 7.82 -19.88
CA HIS A 44 -8.12 8.84 -20.84
C HIS A 44 -7.45 10.18 -20.53
N PHE A 45 -6.87 10.83 -21.54
CA PHE A 45 -6.14 12.08 -21.36
C PHE A 45 -6.14 12.94 -22.62
N TRP A 46 -5.74 14.20 -22.47
CA TRP A 46 -5.55 15.11 -23.60
C TRP A 46 -4.11 15.05 -24.08
N TRP A 47 -3.94 14.87 -25.39
CA TRP A 47 -2.64 14.92 -26.04
C TRP A 47 -2.74 15.66 -27.36
N LYS A 48 -1.93 16.72 -27.54
CA LYS A 48 -1.93 17.57 -28.74
C LYS A 48 -3.35 17.99 -29.17
N ASP A 49 -4.12 18.51 -28.21
CA ASP A 49 -5.50 18.97 -28.38
C ASP A 49 -6.49 17.89 -28.87
N LYS A 50 -6.17 16.62 -28.66
CA LYS A 50 -7.06 15.49 -28.92
C LYS A 50 -7.27 14.67 -27.67
N LEU A 51 -8.51 14.19 -27.50
CA LEU A 51 -8.81 13.18 -26.51
C LEU A 51 -8.22 11.85 -26.97
N ASP A 52 -7.37 11.26 -26.13
CA ASP A 52 -6.71 9.98 -26.38
C ASP A 52 -6.97 9.03 -25.21
N ALA A 53 -6.78 7.74 -25.45
CA ALA A 53 -6.94 6.70 -24.45
C ALA A 53 -5.92 5.57 -24.66
N THR A 54 -5.36 5.07 -23.57
CA THR A 54 -4.43 3.94 -23.61
C THR A 54 -4.77 2.90 -22.55
N LYS A 55 -4.51 1.63 -22.87
CA LYS A 55 -4.59 0.53 -21.92
C LYS A 55 -3.30 0.45 -21.12
N GLU A 56 -3.43 0.41 -19.80
CA GLU A 56 -2.31 0.47 -18.86
C GLU A 56 -2.48 -0.57 -17.76
N SER A 57 -1.52 -0.59 -16.84
CA SER A 57 -1.65 -1.29 -15.56
C SER A 57 -1.36 -0.33 -14.41
N LEU A 58 -2.15 -0.43 -13.35
CA LEU A 58 -2.02 0.42 -12.16
C LEU A 58 -1.33 -0.36 -11.04
N LEU A 59 -0.23 0.20 -10.53
CA LEU A 59 0.40 -0.26 -9.30
C LEU A 59 -0.16 0.51 -8.11
N ILE A 60 -0.47 -0.23 -7.05
CA ILE A 60 -0.82 0.33 -5.74
C ILE A 60 0.25 -0.08 -4.74
N VAL A 61 1.25 0.79 -4.59
CA VAL A 61 2.44 0.59 -3.76
C VAL A 61 2.17 1.06 -2.34
N LYS A 62 2.50 0.25 -1.32
CA LYS A 62 2.41 0.65 0.09
C LYS A 62 3.81 0.77 0.67
N THR A 63 4.15 1.99 1.13
CA THR A 63 5.49 2.28 1.63
C THR A 63 5.48 3.33 2.75
N LYS A 64 6.66 3.63 3.29
CA LYS A 64 6.88 4.74 4.21
C LYS A 64 7.07 6.02 3.42
N GLU A 65 6.55 7.13 3.93
CA GLU A 65 6.74 8.45 3.32
C GLU A 65 8.22 8.78 3.09
N SER A 66 9.09 8.41 4.03
CA SER A 66 10.54 8.61 3.93
C SER A 66 11.22 7.89 2.77
N LEU A 67 10.57 6.87 2.17
CA LEU A 67 11.09 6.10 1.04
C LEU A 67 10.61 6.62 -0.31
N LEU A 68 9.70 7.59 -0.34
CA LEU A 68 9.12 8.12 -1.58
C LEU A 68 10.19 8.60 -2.59
N PRO A 69 11.26 9.33 -2.20
CA PRO A 69 12.30 9.73 -3.15
C PRO A 69 12.99 8.54 -3.84
N GLU A 70 13.26 7.49 -3.07
CA GLU A 70 13.91 6.27 -3.57
C GLU A 70 12.96 5.43 -4.45
N VAL A 71 11.67 5.41 -4.13
CA VAL A 71 10.63 4.81 -4.99
C VAL A 71 10.59 5.54 -6.34
N ILE A 72 10.49 6.88 -6.34
CA ILE A 72 10.46 7.68 -7.57
C ILE A 72 11.69 7.40 -8.43
N LYS A 73 12.88 7.40 -7.82
CA LYS A 73 14.15 7.13 -8.50
C LYS A 73 14.18 5.74 -9.12
N SER A 74 13.74 4.70 -8.41
CA SER A 74 13.69 3.34 -8.93
C SER A 74 12.69 3.19 -10.07
N VAL A 75 11.51 3.79 -9.94
CA VAL A 75 10.46 3.75 -10.96
C VAL A 75 10.96 4.42 -12.24
N LYS A 76 11.44 5.67 -12.16
CA LYS A 76 11.97 6.40 -13.33
C LYS A 76 13.12 5.70 -14.06
N LYS A 77 13.90 4.87 -13.37
CA LYS A 77 14.97 4.08 -14.01
C LYS A 77 14.47 2.88 -14.82
N ILE A 78 13.27 2.39 -14.52
CA ILE A 78 12.71 1.16 -15.12
C ILE A 78 11.59 1.50 -16.11
N HIS A 79 10.85 2.58 -15.84
CA HIS A 79 9.65 2.96 -16.54
C HIS A 79 9.93 3.40 -17.99
N SER A 80 9.10 2.95 -18.93
CA SER A 80 9.23 3.28 -20.36
C SER A 80 8.83 4.71 -20.71
N TYR A 81 7.83 5.27 -20.04
CA TYR A 81 7.45 6.67 -20.23
C TYR A 81 8.49 7.64 -19.66
N THR A 82 8.75 8.71 -20.41
CA THR A 82 9.65 9.80 -20.01
C THR A 82 9.16 10.52 -18.75
N ILE A 83 7.84 10.67 -18.61
CA ILE A 83 7.18 11.32 -17.47
C ILE A 83 6.11 10.34 -16.93
N PRO A 84 6.50 9.40 -16.05
CA PRO A 84 5.55 8.46 -15.48
C PRO A 84 4.64 9.13 -14.43
N GLU A 85 3.40 8.67 -14.33
CA GLU A 85 2.51 9.04 -13.23
C GLU A 85 2.99 8.40 -11.93
N ILE A 86 3.23 9.21 -10.88
CA ILE A 86 3.59 8.73 -9.54
C ILE A 86 2.91 9.63 -8.51
N ILE A 87 1.77 9.20 -7.98
CA ILE A 87 0.93 9.98 -7.06
C ILE A 87 0.95 9.34 -5.67
N ALA A 88 1.37 10.09 -4.65
CA ALA A 88 1.39 9.62 -3.27
C ALA A 88 0.24 10.18 -2.43
N LEU A 89 -0.46 9.30 -1.71
CA LEU A 89 -1.59 9.62 -0.84
C LEU A 89 -1.30 9.21 0.62
N PRO A 90 -1.59 10.06 1.61
CA PRO A 90 -1.39 9.73 3.01
C PRO A 90 -2.40 8.70 3.50
N ILE A 91 -1.96 7.75 4.32
CA ILE A 91 -2.86 6.87 5.07
C ILE A 91 -3.28 7.57 6.35
N VAL A 92 -4.57 7.93 6.46
CA VAL A 92 -5.10 8.76 7.56
C VAL A 92 -6.06 8.03 8.49
N GLY A 93 -6.50 6.81 8.13
CA GLY A 93 -7.44 6.02 8.92
C GLY A 93 -6.85 5.51 10.24
N ARG A 94 -7.60 5.65 11.32
CA ARG A 94 -7.28 5.13 12.66
C ARG A 94 -8.43 4.32 13.23
N LEU A 95 -8.11 3.28 13.97
CA LEU A 95 -9.04 2.46 14.75
C LEU A 95 -8.84 2.80 16.23
N ASN A 96 -9.89 3.26 16.90
CA ASN A 96 -9.93 3.35 18.35
C ASN A 96 -10.61 2.09 18.88
N VAL A 97 -9.90 1.35 19.71
CA VAL A 97 -10.36 0.08 20.28
C VAL A 97 -10.54 0.25 21.78
N GLY A 98 -11.75 -0.04 22.27
CA GLY A 98 -12.09 0.17 23.68
C GLY A 98 -11.94 1.64 24.10
N LYS A 99 -11.34 1.87 25.27
CA LYS A 99 -11.21 3.22 25.85
C LYS A 99 -9.95 3.97 25.42
N ASP A 100 -8.84 3.25 25.23
CA ASP A 100 -7.50 3.88 25.21
C ASP A 100 -6.62 3.50 24.02
N VAL A 101 -6.94 2.43 23.30
CA VAL A 101 -6.06 1.89 22.27
C VAL A 101 -6.33 2.61 20.96
N VAL A 102 -5.30 3.19 20.36
CA VAL A 102 -5.37 3.85 19.05
C VAL A 102 -4.41 3.17 18.11
N LEU A 103 -4.94 2.65 17.01
CA LEU A 103 -4.19 1.98 15.96
C LEU A 103 -4.31 2.81 14.69
N GLU A 104 -3.19 3.09 14.03
CA GLU A 104 -3.20 3.72 12.71
C GLU A 104 -3.17 2.62 11.66
N MET A 105 -4.17 2.61 10.79
CA MET A 105 -4.26 1.59 9.76
C MET A 105 -3.00 1.64 8.90
N THR A 106 -2.41 0.49 8.67
CA THR A 106 -1.36 0.29 7.69
C THR A 106 -1.84 -0.84 6.78
N GLN A 107 -1.52 -0.80 5.50
CA GLN A 107 -1.79 -1.93 4.61
C GLN A 107 -0.46 -2.50 4.14
N ILE A 108 0.37 -2.90 5.10
CA ILE A 108 1.62 -3.63 4.88
C ILE A 108 1.26 -5.12 4.94
N GLY A 109 0.89 -5.67 3.79
CA GLY A 109 0.33 -7.03 3.67
C GLY A 109 1.37 -8.13 3.48
N LYS A 110 1.38 -9.05 4.46
CA LYS A 110 1.61 -10.53 4.44
C LYS A 110 2.32 -11.15 3.24
N GLU A 111 3.62 -11.37 3.37
CA GLU A 111 4.16 -12.65 2.91
C GLU A 111 3.86 -13.69 4.02
N CYS A 112 2.98 -14.65 3.72
CA CYS A 112 2.86 -15.86 4.52
C CYS A 112 4.07 -16.73 4.24
N HIS A 113 5.18 -16.44 4.91
CA HIS A 113 6.29 -17.37 5.02
C HIS A 113 5.76 -18.61 5.77
N ALA A 114 6.09 -19.80 5.29
CA ALA A 114 5.55 -21.07 5.76
C ALA A 114 5.46 -21.15 7.31
N ALA A 115 4.33 -21.67 7.82
CA ALA A 115 4.03 -21.91 9.24
C ALA A 115 3.76 -20.69 10.15
N CYS A 116 2.72 -19.91 9.85
CA CYS A 116 2.12 -18.98 10.82
C CYS A 116 1.31 -19.74 11.90
N ALA A 117 1.44 -19.36 13.18
CA ALA A 117 0.75 -19.98 14.32
C ALA A 117 -0.77 -20.14 14.12
N ILE A 118 -1.41 -19.18 13.44
CA ILE A 118 -2.84 -19.25 13.11
C ILE A 118 -3.12 -20.40 12.11
N ARG A 119 -2.29 -20.59 11.09
CA ARG A 119 -2.45 -21.69 10.12
C ARG A 119 -2.22 -23.05 10.78
N GLN A 120 -1.29 -23.15 11.74
CA GLN A 120 -1.04 -24.40 12.47
C GLN A 120 -2.22 -24.80 13.37
N GLN A 121 -2.91 -23.83 13.96
CA GLN A 121 -4.05 -24.10 14.85
C GLN A 121 -5.37 -24.32 14.09
N VAL A 122 -5.59 -23.60 12.99
CA VAL A 122 -6.91 -23.55 12.33
C VAL A 122 -6.90 -24.21 10.95
N GLY A 123 -5.75 -24.71 10.47
CA GLY A 123 -5.58 -25.32 9.14
C GLY A 123 -5.63 -24.32 7.97
N ASP A 124 -6.20 -23.14 8.21
CA ASP A 124 -6.43 -22.10 7.24
C ASP A 124 -6.05 -20.71 7.80
N CYS A 125 -5.47 -19.86 6.96
CA CYS A 125 -5.04 -18.53 7.38
C CYS A 125 -6.09 -17.49 6.99
N ILE A 126 -6.81 -16.96 7.97
CA ILE A 126 -7.79 -15.88 7.74
C ILE A 126 -7.11 -14.55 7.41
N MET A 127 -5.86 -14.40 7.82
CA MET A 127 -5.10 -13.18 7.79
C MET A 127 -4.97 -12.57 6.37
N PRO A 128 -4.65 -13.32 5.30
CA PRO A 128 -4.70 -12.79 3.93
C PRO A 128 -6.08 -12.30 3.45
N ARG A 129 -7.18 -12.81 4.02
CA ARG A 129 -8.56 -12.48 3.61
C ARG A 129 -9.16 -11.34 4.42
N GLU A 130 -9.06 -11.41 5.74
CA GLU A 130 -9.81 -10.51 6.65
C GLU A 130 -8.89 -9.61 7.51
N GLY A 131 -7.57 -9.82 7.47
CA GLY A 131 -6.69 -9.21 8.47
C GLY A 131 -6.21 -7.81 8.11
N ILE A 132 -6.63 -6.81 8.88
CA ILE A 132 -6.14 -5.43 8.83
C ILE A 132 -4.81 -5.31 9.59
N PHE A 133 -3.85 -4.59 9.02
CA PHE A 133 -2.63 -4.22 9.74
C PHE A 133 -2.76 -2.82 10.33
N ALA A 134 -2.11 -2.61 11.46
CA ALA A 134 -2.06 -1.30 12.05
C ALA A 134 -0.80 -1.12 12.88
N ARG A 135 -0.37 0.13 12.98
CA ARG A 135 0.69 0.55 13.91
C ARG A 135 0.03 1.02 15.19
N VAL A 136 0.53 0.55 16.34
CA VAL A 136 0.09 1.05 17.64
C VAL A 136 0.54 2.51 17.79
N ILE A 137 -0.42 3.43 17.87
CA ILE A 137 -0.20 4.85 18.18
C ILE A 137 -0.23 5.05 19.69
N ARG A 138 -1.23 4.44 20.35
CA ARG A 138 -1.37 4.41 21.80
C ARG A 138 -1.71 2.98 22.22
N GLY A 139 -0.86 2.39 23.04
CA GLY A 139 -1.08 1.06 23.59
C GLY A 139 -2.08 1.06 24.74
N GLY A 140 -2.57 -0.12 25.10
CA GLY A 140 -3.52 -0.34 26.19
C GLY A 140 -4.00 -1.78 26.21
N ARG A 141 -5.01 -2.08 27.04
CA ARG A 141 -5.64 -3.40 27.08
C ARG A 141 -6.80 -3.44 26.10
N VAL A 142 -6.86 -4.53 25.33
CA VAL A 142 -7.99 -4.88 24.46
C VAL A 142 -8.55 -6.21 24.94
N LYS A 143 -9.88 -6.34 24.95
CA LYS A 143 -10.58 -7.61 25.24
C LYS A 143 -11.66 -7.87 24.20
N ALA A 144 -12.09 -9.13 24.10
CA ALA A 144 -13.24 -9.49 23.28
C ALA A 144 -14.48 -8.69 23.73
N GLY A 145 -15.24 -8.19 22.76
CA GLY A 145 -16.40 -7.32 22.99
C GLY A 145 -16.10 -5.81 23.04
N ASP A 146 -14.82 -5.39 22.99
CA ASP A 146 -14.50 -3.96 22.89
C ASP A 146 -14.99 -3.37 21.56
N THR A 147 -15.61 -2.19 21.63
CA THR A 147 -16.06 -1.46 20.43
C THR A 147 -14.86 -0.95 19.63
N ILE A 148 -14.95 -1.06 18.30
CA ILE A 148 -14.00 -0.47 17.35
C ILE A 148 -14.67 0.70 16.65
N LYS A 149 -14.04 1.88 16.71
CA LYS A 149 -14.50 3.09 16.00
C LYS A 149 -13.44 3.60 15.05
N THR A 150 -13.81 3.86 13.80
CA THR A 150 -12.94 4.50 12.81
C THR A 150 -12.87 6.01 13.05
N THR A 151 -11.67 6.57 12.97
CA THR A 151 -11.43 8.02 13.01
C THR A 151 -10.37 8.38 11.97
N VAL A 152 -10.27 9.67 11.64
CA VAL A 152 -9.26 10.19 10.73
C VAL A 152 -8.20 10.96 11.52
N LYS A 153 -6.93 10.84 11.13
CA LYS A 153 -5.85 11.68 11.64
C LYS A 153 -6.24 13.16 11.43
N LYS A 154 -6.55 13.87 12.52
CA LYS A 154 -6.72 15.33 12.48
C LYS A 154 -5.36 15.94 12.07
N LYS A 155 -5.39 16.82 11.06
CA LYS A 155 -4.21 17.56 10.57
C LYS A 155 -3.64 18.42 11.69
#